data_AF-A0A318RGW2-F1
#
_entry.id   AF-A0A318RGW2-F1
#
_cell.length_a   1.000
_cell.length_b   1.000
_cell.length_c   1.000
_cell.angle_alpha   90.00
_cell.angle_beta   90.00
_cell.angle_gamma   90.00
#
_symmetry.space_group_name_H-M   'P 1'
#
loop_
_entity.id
_entity.type
_entity.pdbx_description
1 polymer ?
#
loop_
_entity_poly.entity_id
_entity_poly.type
_entity_poly.pdbx_seq_one_letter_code
_entity_poly.pdbx_strand_id
1 'polypeptide(L)' 'MGEDRQTGKDVALIDSLRRGAGALRWYVRSVMGDNHYRRYLAHQSAHHPGVAPVSESDYWRMRYRNQDANPQGRCC' A
#
# COMPACT_ATOMS: atom_id res chain seq x y z
N MET A 1 -14.21 -36.38 20.91
CA MET A 1 -15.49 -35.99 20.27
C MET A 1 -15.72 -34.49 20.42
N GLY A 2 -14.73 -33.64 20.10
CA GLY A 2 -14.76 -32.23 20.51
C GLY A 2 -13.74 -31.35 19.78
N GLU A 3 -12.60 -31.93 19.39
CA GLU A 3 -11.54 -31.26 18.62
C GLU A 3 -12.00 -30.94 17.18
N ASP A 4 -12.75 -31.88 16.59
CA ASP A 4 -13.35 -31.85 15.26
C ASP A 4 -14.38 -30.71 15.06
N ARG A 5 -15.06 -30.28 16.14
CA ARG A 5 -15.96 -29.11 16.10
C ARG A 5 -15.22 -27.78 16.27
N GLN A 6 -14.05 -27.77 16.90
CA GLN A 6 -13.26 -26.56 17.13
C GLN A 6 -12.57 -26.13 15.82
N THR A 7 -11.99 -27.08 15.09
CA THR A 7 -11.32 -26.83 13.81
C THR A 7 -12.23 -26.20 12.77
N GLY A 8 -13.52 -26.60 12.71
CA GLY A 8 -14.49 -26.03 11.78
C GLY A 8 -14.80 -24.55 12.05
N LYS A 9 -14.79 -24.12 13.32
CA LYS A 9 -14.99 -22.72 13.71
C LYS A 9 -13.77 -21.88 13.37
N ASP A 10 -12.59 -22.45 13.56
CA ASP A 10 -11.31 -21.77 13.30
C ASP A 10 -11.12 -21.52 11.80
N VAL A 11 -11.47 -22.49 10.95
CA VAL A 11 -11.44 -22.31 9.48
C VAL A 11 -12.42 -21.24 9.01
N ALA A 12 -13.65 -21.23 9.56
CA ALA A 12 -14.64 -20.22 9.25
C ALA A 12 -14.21 -18.80 9.70
N LEU A 13 -13.56 -18.70 10.87
CA LEU A 13 -12.97 -17.46 11.37
C LEU A 13 -11.84 -16.97 10.47
N ILE A 14 -10.93 -17.86 10.07
CA ILE A 14 -9.79 -17.53 9.18
C ILE A 14 -10.28 -17.04 7.82
N ASP A 15 -11.30 -17.69 7.24
CA ASP A 15 -11.86 -17.26 5.96
C ASP A 15 -12.53 -15.87 6.07
N SER A 16 -13.25 -15.63 7.16
CA SER A 16 -13.87 -14.33 7.46
C SER A 16 -12.82 -13.23 7.61
N LEU A 17 -11.71 -13.52 8.30
CA LEU A 17 -10.58 -12.60 8.45
C LEU A 17 -9.88 -12.31 7.11
N ARG A 18 -9.69 -13.32 6.26
CA ARG A 18 -9.10 -13.15 4.92
C ARG A 18 -9.95 -12.26 4.02
N ARG A 19 -11.28 -12.44 4.04
CA ARG A 19 -12.22 -11.58 3.30
C ARG A 19 -12.19 -10.15 3.80
N GLY A 20 -12.20 -9.96 5.13
CA GLY A 20 -12.10 -8.64 5.76
C GLY A 20 -10.78 -7.91 5.43
N ALA A 21 -9.66 -8.64 5.46
CA ALA A 21 -8.35 -8.09 5.10
C ALA A 21 -8.28 -7.63 3.64
N GLY A 22 -8.91 -8.37 2.72
CA GLY A 22 -9.01 -7.96 1.31
C GLY A 22 -9.80 -6.66 1.11
N ALA A 23 -10.93 -6.53 1.80
CA ALA A 23 -11.76 -5.32 1.75
C ALA A 23 -11.05 -4.11 2.37
N LEU A 24 -10.40 -4.30 3.52
CA LEU A 24 -9.58 -3.27 4.16
C LEU A 24 -8.42 -2.84 3.25
N ARG A 25 -7.73 -3.80 2.61
CA ARG A 25 -6.66 -3.51 1.65
C ARG A 25 -7.17 -2.72 0.44
N TRP A 26 -8.33 -3.08 -0.12
CA TRP A 26 -8.96 -2.32 -1.19
C TRP A 26 -9.34 -0.91 -0.72
N TYR A 27 -9.95 -0.79 0.45
CA TYR A 27 -10.37 0.49 1.02
C TYR A 27 -9.17 1.40 1.27
N VAL A 28 -8.10 0.90 1.91
CA VAL A 28 -6.84 1.65 2.12
C VAL A 28 -6.23 2.06 0.77
N ARG A 29 -6.20 1.16 -0.21
CA ARG A 29 -5.69 1.46 -1.56
C ARG A 29 -6.49 2.55 -2.27
N SER A 30 -7.82 2.54 -2.09
CA SER A 30 -8.75 3.48 -2.73
C SER A 30 -8.81 4.83 -2.01
N VAL A 31 -8.80 4.83 -0.67
CA VAL A 31 -9.00 6.02 0.17
C VAL A 31 -7.70 6.73 0.52
N MET A 32 -6.64 6.01 0.90
CA MET A 32 -5.36 6.66 1.21
C MET A 32 -4.59 7.10 -0.04
N GLY A 33 -5.02 6.69 -1.24
CA GLY A 33 -4.34 7.07 -2.48
C GLY A 33 -2.89 6.57 -2.55
N ASP A 34 -2.51 5.61 -1.69
CA ASP A 34 -1.16 5.06 -1.51
C ASP A 34 -0.71 4.15 -2.65
N ASN A 35 -1.25 4.38 -3.84
CA ASN A 35 -0.68 3.92 -5.10
C ASN A 35 0.38 4.89 -5.63
N HIS A 36 0.96 5.71 -4.76
CA HIS A 36 1.97 6.70 -5.13
C HIS A 36 3.18 6.06 -5.80
N TYR A 37 3.64 4.91 -5.28
CA TYR A 37 4.72 4.17 -5.92
C TYR A 37 4.32 3.62 -7.30
N ARG A 38 3.10 3.07 -7.45
CA ARG A 38 2.61 2.60 -8.75
C ARG A 38 2.46 3.74 -9.77
N ARG A 39 1.97 4.90 -9.33
CA ARG A 39 1.90 6.12 -10.17
C ARG A 39 3.30 6.59 -10.54
N TYR A 40 4.25 6.56 -9.61
CA TYR A 40 5.66 6.84 -9.88
C TYR A 40 6.22 5.88 -10.94
N LEU A 41 5.99 4.57 -10.83
CA LEU A 41 6.44 3.61 -11.82
C LEU A 41 5.84 3.86 -13.21
N ALA A 42 4.53 4.14 -13.29
CA ALA A 42 3.87 4.46 -14.56
C ALA A 42 4.42 5.76 -15.19
N HIS A 43 4.69 6.77 -14.37
CA HIS A 43 5.32 8.02 -14.81
C HIS A 43 6.77 7.77 -15.25
N GLN A 44 7.54 7.02 -14.46
CA GLN A 44 8.92 6.67 -14.76
C GLN A 44 9.01 5.87 -16.06
N SER A 45 8.13 4.90 -16.27
CA SER A 45 8.11 4.11 -17.51
C SER A 45 7.73 4.94 -18.73
N ALA A 46 6.87 5.94 -18.55
CA ALA A 46 6.42 6.82 -19.63
C ALA A 46 7.48 7.88 -20.01
N HIS A 47 8.18 8.47 -19.03
CA HIS A 47 9.12 9.57 -19.25
C HIS A 47 10.58 9.14 -19.34
N HIS A 48 10.94 8.00 -18.75
CA HIS A 48 12.31 7.51 -18.65
C HIS A 48 12.40 6.00 -18.95
N PRO A 49 12.07 5.59 -20.19
CA PRO A 49 12.25 4.20 -20.60
C PRO A 49 13.73 3.80 -20.49
N GLY A 50 14.02 2.69 -19.81
CA GLY A 50 15.37 2.15 -19.66
C GLY A 50 16.12 2.54 -18.39
N VAL A 51 15.59 3.46 -17.58
CA VAL A 51 16.13 3.75 -16.25
C VAL A 51 15.46 2.85 -15.21
N ALA A 52 16.26 2.12 -14.45
CA ALA A 52 15.75 1.30 -13.35
C ALA A 52 15.04 2.21 -12.33
N PRO A 53 13.76 1.95 -12.00
CA PRO A 53 13.06 2.74 -10.99
C PRO A 53 13.71 2.55 -9.62
N VAL A 54 13.64 3.59 -8.78
CA VAL A 54 14.11 3.48 -7.39
C VAL A 54 13.30 2.45 -6.62
N SER A 55 13.93 1.85 -5.59
CA SER A 55 13.24 0.94 -4.69
C SER A 55 12.07 1.63 -3.99
N GLU A 56 11.03 0.88 -3.61
CA GLU A 56 9.87 1.45 -2.93
C GLU A 56 10.26 2.17 -1.62
N SER A 57 11.17 1.58 -0.84
CA SER A 57 11.65 2.20 0.41
C SER A 57 12.39 3.52 0.16
N ASP A 58 13.22 3.59 -0.88
CA ASP A 58 13.96 4.81 -1.21
C ASP A 58 13.05 5.88 -1.82
N TYR A 59 12.02 5.47 -2.58
CA TYR A 59 10.96 6.37 -3.03
C TYR A 59 10.29 7.09 -1.85
N TRP A 60 9.90 6.33 -0.82
CA TRP A 60 9.26 6.91 0.36
C TRP A 60 10.21 7.81 1.15
N ARG A 61 11.47 7.40 1.35
CA ARG A 61 12.49 8.25 1.98
C ARG A 61 12.70 9.56 1.23
N MET A 62 12.88 9.51 -0.09
CA MET A 62 13.04 10.68 -0.94
C MET A 62 11.81 11.60 -0.86
N ARG A 63 10.61 11.02 -0.89
CA ARG A 63 9.36 11.77 -0.79
C ARG A 63 9.22 12.49 0.55
N TYR A 64 9.49 11.81 1.66
CA TYR A 64 9.43 12.44 2.98
C TYR A 64 10.48 13.54 3.11
N ARG A 65 11.72 13.31 2.64
CA ARG A 65 12.75 14.34 2.58
C ARG A 65 12.32 15.55 1.74
N ASN A 66 11.68 15.32 0.60
CA ASN A 66 11.18 16.41 -0.23
C ASN A 66 10.03 17.17 0.43
N GLN A 67 9.14 16.49 1.17
CA GLN A 67 8.07 17.16 1.94
C GLN A 67 8.60 17.94 3.15
N ASP A 68 9.67 17.44 3.77
CA ASP A 68 10.35 18.08 4.89
C ASP A 68 11.19 19.29 4.44
N ALA A 69 11.90 19.16 3.31
CA ALA A 69 12.73 20.21 2.73
C ALA A 69 11.93 21.27 1.96
N ASN A 70 10.82 20.86 1.33
CA ASN A 70 9.81 21.75 0.78
C ASN A 70 8.54 21.58 1.60
N PRO A 71 8.50 22.07 2.85
CA PRO A 71 7.24 22.23 3.53
C PRO A 71 6.48 23.19 2.63
N GLN A 72 5.44 22.70 1.95
CA GLN A 72 4.54 23.50 1.12
C GLN A 72 3.71 24.35 2.10
N GLY A 73 4.38 25.14 2.94
CA GLY A 73 3.81 26.16 3.76
C GLY A 73 3.18 27.11 2.76
N ARG A 74 1.86 27.09 2.71
CA ARG A 74 1.07 28.16 2.12
C ARG A 74 1.40 29.40 2.94
N CYS A 75 2.48 30.09 2.61
CA CYS A 75 2.55 31.50 2.89
C CYS A 75 1.89 32.20 1.72
N CYS A 76 0.91 33.03 2.11
CA CYS A 76 0.15 33.96 1.29
C CYS A 76 -1.04 33.35 0.55
#